data_AF-A0A662XL49-F1
#
_entry.id   AF-A0A662XL49-F1
#
_cell.length_a   1.000
_cell.length_b   1.000
_cell.length_c   1.000
_cell.angle_alpha   90.00
_cell.angle_beta   90.00
_cell.angle_gamma   90.00
#
_symmetry.space_group_name_H-M   'P 1'
#
loop_
_entity.id
_entity.type
_entity.pdbx_description
1 polymer ?
#
loop_
_entity_poly.entity_id
_entity_poly.type
_entity_poly.pdbx_seq_one_letter_code
_entity_poly.pdbx_strand_id
1 'polypeptide(L)'
;MSQLTFLHFGVHPRLRSLPSWEGLGNLKSITLVMLMSLKELPPFDGVPNLERFLLAVVPLIDSVPDMTPLRHLKAFFTIDRGAMCCNGFLDNVCNLTHFTCIVHPMWKMLAAACLPANRTATPVTLAFFRAFSSVCANQAVRSGVMPSPPNEVNMRECNGTLFRQCTVPASNLTGMCYNSTMNAIACNVNPYETVMRCRQIEEGVGDPCDPAVEAWLGNT
;
A
#
# COMPACT_ATOMS: atom_id res chain seq x y z
N MET A 1 -19.66 6.40 -19.64
CA MET A 1 -18.28 5.94 -19.89
C MET A 1 -18.25 4.41 -19.93
N SER A 2 -18.65 3.80 -21.04
CA SER A 2 -18.84 2.34 -21.11
C SER A 2 -17.55 1.55 -21.38
N GLN A 3 -16.42 2.17 -21.69
CA GLN A 3 -15.19 1.44 -22.05
C GLN A 3 -14.20 1.31 -20.89
N LEU A 4 -14.45 1.99 -19.76
CA LEU A 4 -13.51 2.00 -18.64
C LEU A 4 -13.53 0.63 -17.93
N THR A 5 -12.40 -0.07 -17.99
CA THR A 5 -12.23 -1.44 -17.45
C THR A 5 -11.29 -1.46 -16.24
N PHE A 6 -10.39 -0.48 -16.13
CA PHE A 6 -9.43 -0.36 -15.02
C PHE A 6 -9.44 1.06 -14.48
N LEU A 7 -9.53 1.20 -13.17
CA LEU A 7 -9.42 2.47 -12.46
C LEU A 7 -8.31 2.36 -11.41
N HIS A 8 -7.28 3.18 -11.57
CA HIS A 8 -6.19 3.32 -10.59
C HIS A 8 -6.08 4.77 -10.14
N PHE A 9 -6.31 5.03 -8.85
CA PHE A 9 -6.04 6.32 -8.22
C PHE A 9 -4.96 6.13 -7.15
N GLY A 10 -3.78 6.67 -7.42
CA GLY A 10 -2.62 6.60 -6.54
C GLY A 10 -2.14 7.99 -6.15
N VAL A 11 -1.74 8.17 -4.89
CA VAL A 11 -1.02 9.37 -4.42
C VAL A 11 -1.82 10.67 -4.60
N HIS A 12 -3.08 10.67 -4.18
CA HIS A 12 -3.89 11.89 -4.09
C HIS A 12 -4.23 12.20 -2.62
N PRO A 13 -3.27 12.73 -1.84
CA PRO A 13 -3.42 12.86 -0.38
C PRO A 13 -4.53 13.83 0.04
N ARG A 14 -4.95 14.75 -0.85
CA ARG A 14 -5.99 15.75 -0.60
C ARG A 14 -7.35 15.38 -1.19
N LEU A 15 -7.47 14.28 -1.94
CA LEU A 15 -8.73 13.86 -2.52
C LEU A 15 -9.67 13.40 -1.40
N ARG A 16 -10.81 14.08 -1.23
CA ARG A 16 -11.74 13.85 -0.12
C ARG A 16 -12.90 12.93 -0.48
N SER A 17 -13.28 12.91 -1.74
CA SER A 17 -14.37 12.11 -2.28
C SER A 17 -14.03 11.65 -3.70
N LEU A 18 -14.63 10.54 -4.10
CA LEU A 18 -14.61 10.05 -5.47
C LEU A 18 -15.92 10.44 -6.17
N PRO A 19 -15.91 10.62 -7.50
CA PRO A 19 -17.15 10.70 -8.26
C PRO A 19 -17.93 9.38 -8.17
N SER A 20 -19.23 9.44 -8.48
CA SER A 20 -20.08 8.25 -8.55
C SER A 20 -19.52 7.20 -9.52
N TRP A 21 -19.73 5.93 -9.19
CA TRP A 21 -19.42 4.79 -10.06
C TRP A 21 -20.59 4.34 -10.92
N GLU A 22 -21.71 5.07 -10.89
CA GLU A 22 -22.88 4.79 -11.70
C GLU A 22 -22.53 4.72 -13.20
N GLY A 23 -23.03 3.69 -13.87
CA GLY A 23 -22.78 3.45 -15.28
C GLY A 23 -21.39 2.92 -15.63
N LEU A 24 -20.52 2.63 -14.64
CA LEU A 24 -19.21 1.99 -14.84
C LEU A 24 -19.33 0.45 -14.95
N GLY A 25 -20.33 -0.02 -15.69
CA GLY A 25 -20.69 -1.44 -15.75
C GLY A 25 -19.61 -2.35 -16.31
N ASN A 26 -18.64 -1.84 -17.08
CA ASN A 26 -17.53 -2.62 -17.63
C ASN A 26 -16.26 -2.59 -16.77
N LEU A 27 -16.30 -1.91 -15.62
CA LEU A 27 -15.15 -1.80 -14.74
C LEU A 27 -14.85 -3.13 -14.06
N LYS A 28 -13.64 -3.64 -14.28
CA LYS A 28 -13.17 -4.93 -13.77
C LYS A 28 -12.16 -4.80 -12.64
N SER A 29 -11.50 -3.67 -12.52
CA SER A 29 -10.48 -3.45 -11.49
C SER A 29 -10.54 -2.04 -10.93
N ILE A 30 -10.58 -1.94 -9.61
CA ILE A 30 -10.41 -0.69 -8.86
C ILE A 30 -9.19 -0.83 -7.95
N THR A 31 -8.30 0.14 -8.01
CA THR A 31 -7.12 0.23 -7.16
C THR A 31 -7.00 1.65 -6.61
N LEU A 32 -7.18 1.80 -5.30
CA LEU A 32 -7.07 3.09 -4.61
C LEU A 32 -5.90 3.03 -3.64
N VAL A 33 -4.91 3.90 -3.82
CA VAL A 33 -3.64 3.85 -3.09
C VAL A 33 -3.26 5.23 -2.57
N MET A 34 -2.87 5.34 -1.30
CA MET A 34 -2.39 6.59 -0.68
C MET A 34 -3.39 7.76 -0.83
N LEU A 35 -4.67 7.49 -0.56
CA LEU A 35 -5.74 8.50 -0.56
C LEU A 35 -6.01 8.94 0.90
N MET A 36 -5.08 9.73 1.44
CA MET A 36 -5.03 10.08 2.87
C MET A 36 -6.26 10.85 3.38
N SER A 37 -6.95 11.57 2.49
CA SER A 37 -8.13 12.37 2.85
C SER A 37 -9.46 11.75 2.44
N LEU A 38 -9.45 10.60 1.76
CA LEU A 38 -10.67 9.97 1.24
C LEU A 38 -11.46 9.36 2.40
N LYS A 39 -12.70 9.83 2.58
CA LYS A 39 -13.53 9.43 3.73
C LYS A 39 -14.44 8.24 3.45
N GLU A 40 -14.90 8.11 2.21
CA GLU A 40 -15.92 7.13 1.83
C GLU A 40 -15.74 6.66 0.39
N LEU A 41 -16.36 5.54 0.08
CA LEU A 41 -16.42 4.98 -1.27
C LEU A 41 -17.82 5.19 -1.85
N PRO A 42 -17.95 5.46 -3.16
CA PRO A 42 -19.23 5.40 -3.84
C PRO A 42 -19.87 3.98 -3.72
N PRO A 43 -21.21 3.87 -3.80
CA PRO A 43 -21.89 2.58 -3.83
C PRO A 43 -21.43 1.68 -4.98
N PHE A 44 -21.49 0.36 -4.77
CA PHE A 44 -21.03 -0.63 -5.74
C PHE A 44 -22.07 -0.97 -6.84
N ASP A 45 -23.28 -0.41 -6.79
CA ASP A 45 -24.37 -0.72 -7.73
C ASP A 45 -23.99 -0.46 -9.20
N GLY A 46 -23.13 0.54 -9.43
CA GLY A 46 -22.67 0.91 -10.77
C GLY A 46 -21.55 0.02 -11.35
N VAL A 47 -20.99 -0.91 -10.56
CA VAL A 47 -19.82 -1.74 -10.92
C VAL A 47 -20.04 -3.25 -10.72
N PRO A 48 -21.11 -3.84 -11.27
CA PRO A 48 -21.45 -5.24 -11.05
C PRO A 48 -20.40 -6.24 -11.55
N ASN A 49 -19.59 -5.85 -12.55
CA ASN A 49 -18.56 -6.70 -13.18
C ASN A 49 -17.17 -6.54 -12.55
N LEU A 50 -17.06 -5.93 -11.36
CA LEU A 50 -15.78 -5.75 -10.68
C LEU A 50 -15.19 -7.11 -10.29
N GLU A 51 -13.99 -7.40 -10.80
CA GLU A 51 -13.27 -8.66 -10.54
C GLU A 51 -12.15 -8.47 -9.50
N ARG A 52 -11.58 -7.27 -9.41
CA ARG A 52 -10.46 -6.94 -8.50
C ARG A 52 -10.71 -5.64 -7.77
N PHE A 53 -10.54 -5.67 -6.45
CA PHE A 53 -10.64 -4.50 -5.61
C PHE A 53 -9.45 -4.40 -4.66
N LEU A 54 -8.66 -3.34 -4.78
CA LEU A 54 -7.48 -3.10 -3.95
C LEU A 54 -7.57 -1.74 -3.29
N LEU A 55 -7.30 -1.72 -1.99
CA LEU A 55 -7.28 -0.51 -1.19
C LEU A 55 -6.03 -0.51 -0.33
N ALA A 56 -5.14 0.45 -0.59
CA ALA A 56 -3.88 0.56 0.10
C ALA A 56 -3.71 1.95 0.72
N VAL A 57 -3.36 2.03 2.01
CA VAL A 57 -3.08 3.30 2.69
C VAL A 57 -4.24 4.32 2.51
N VAL A 58 -5.44 3.94 2.97
CA VAL A 58 -6.64 4.80 2.96
C VAL A 58 -7.19 4.93 4.39
N PRO A 59 -6.56 5.78 5.22
CA PRO A 59 -6.74 5.80 6.68
C PRO A 59 -8.13 6.21 7.16
N LEU A 60 -8.77 7.14 6.44
CA LEU A 60 -10.03 7.76 6.87
C LEU A 60 -11.26 7.00 6.40
N ILE A 61 -11.07 5.94 5.59
CA ILE A 61 -12.16 5.05 5.24
C ILE A 61 -12.42 4.11 6.40
N ASP A 62 -13.54 4.32 7.08
CA ASP A 62 -13.94 3.58 8.27
C ASP A 62 -14.79 2.33 7.97
N SER A 63 -15.30 2.21 6.75
CA SER A 63 -16.23 1.16 6.33
C SER A 63 -16.24 1.03 4.80
N VAL A 64 -16.88 -0.02 4.27
CA VAL A 64 -17.17 -0.13 2.83
C VAL A 64 -18.69 -0.17 2.60
N PRO A 65 -19.18 0.31 1.45
CA PRO A 65 -20.57 0.10 1.03
C PRO A 65 -20.91 -1.39 0.90
N ASP A 66 -22.20 -1.70 0.84
CA ASP A 66 -22.66 -3.08 0.67
C ASP A 66 -22.08 -3.71 -0.60
N MET A 67 -21.40 -4.84 -0.43
CA MET A 67 -20.72 -5.56 -1.51
C MET A 67 -21.64 -6.52 -2.26
N THR A 68 -22.94 -6.59 -1.95
CA THR A 68 -23.93 -7.42 -2.66
C THR A 68 -23.88 -7.32 -4.21
N PRO A 69 -23.64 -6.14 -4.82
CA PRO A 69 -23.51 -6.03 -6.27
C PRO A 69 -22.29 -6.74 -6.87
N LEU A 70 -21.24 -7.04 -6.08
CA LEU A 70 -19.92 -7.48 -6.55
C LEU A 70 -19.85 -9.00 -6.82
N ARG A 71 -20.80 -9.52 -7.61
CA ARG A 71 -20.98 -10.96 -7.85
C ARG A 71 -19.81 -11.64 -8.58
N HIS A 72 -18.96 -10.85 -9.23
CA HIS A 72 -17.82 -11.33 -10.01
C HIS A 72 -16.45 -11.09 -9.33
N LEU A 73 -16.45 -10.66 -8.06
CA LEU A 73 -15.21 -10.34 -7.34
C LEU A 73 -14.37 -11.60 -7.13
N LYS A 74 -13.18 -11.62 -7.73
CA LYS A 74 -12.21 -12.72 -7.67
C LYS A 74 -11.04 -12.41 -6.75
N ALA A 75 -10.79 -11.13 -6.47
CA ALA A 75 -9.71 -10.72 -5.58
C ALA A 75 -10.06 -9.43 -4.83
N PHE A 76 -9.80 -9.45 -3.52
CA PHE A 76 -9.99 -8.30 -2.64
C PHE A 76 -8.76 -8.15 -1.74
N PHE A 77 -8.15 -6.98 -1.77
CA PHE A 77 -6.92 -6.69 -1.02
C PHE A 77 -7.07 -5.43 -0.18
N THR A 78 -6.58 -5.52 1.05
CA THR A 78 -6.37 -4.35 1.90
C THR A 78 -4.95 -4.34 2.40
N ILE A 79 -4.18 -3.32 2.04
CA ILE A 79 -2.80 -3.14 2.48
C ILE A 79 -2.75 -1.89 3.34
N ASP A 80 -2.23 -1.99 4.56
CA ASP A 80 -2.05 -0.82 5.41
C ASP A 80 -3.35 0.02 5.53
N ARG A 81 -4.50 -0.69 5.48
CA ARG A 81 -5.80 -0.08 5.29
C ARG A 81 -6.44 0.22 6.63
N GLY A 82 -7.18 1.33 6.65
CA GLY A 82 -7.71 2.01 7.83
C GLY A 82 -8.76 1.25 8.63
N ALA A 83 -9.30 1.98 9.60
CA ALA A 83 -10.05 1.57 10.78
C ALA A 83 -11.03 0.37 10.65
N MET A 84 -11.61 0.08 9.48
CA MET A 84 -12.64 -0.96 9.29
C MET A 84 -12.27 -2.36 9.79
N CYS A 85 -10.98 -2.71 9.83
CA CYS A 85 -10.51 -4.00 10.33
C CYS A 85 -10.53 -4.11 11.87
N CYS A 86 -10.83 -3.02 12.58
CA CYS A 86 -10.65 -2.93 14.03
C CYS A 86 -11.59 -1.95 14.73
N ASN A 87 -12.41 -1.18 14.01
CA ASN A 87 -13.33 -0.20 14.58
C ASN A 87 -14.73 -0.77 14.86
N GLY A 88 -14.92 -2.08 14.74
CA GLY A 88 -16.22 -2.75 14.93
C GLY A 88 -17.10 -2.86 13.69
N PHE A 89 -16.66 -2.38 12.51
CA PHE A 89 -17.45 -2.49 11.27
C PHE A 89 -17.86 -3.93 10.93
N LEU A 90 -16.94 -4.90 11.08
CA LEU A 90 -17.16 -6.27 10.60
C LEU A 90 -18.07 -7.10 11.50
N ASP A 91 -18.02 -6.90 12.81
CA ASP A 91 -18.60 -7.81 13.80
C ASP A 91 -19.05 -7.12 15.10
N ASN A 92 -19.14 -5.79 15.13
CA ASN A 92 -19.35 -4.98 16.34
C ASN A 92 -18.24 -5.08 17.39
N VAL A 93 -17.11 -5.74 17.10
CA VAL A 93 -15.99 -5.83 18.03
C VAL A 93 -14.96 -4.76 17.68
N CYS A 94 -14.89 -3.73 18.51
CA CYS A 94 -13.88 -2.69 18.36
C CYS A 94 -12.60 -3.05 19.13
N ASN A 95 -11.46 -3.08 18.43
CA ASN A 95 -10.13 -3.28 18.98
C ASN A 95 -9.18 -2.13 18.58
N LEU A 96 -9.18 -1.06 19.37
CA LEU A 96 -8.31 0.11 19.12
C LEU A 96 -6.82 -0.16 19.34
N THR A 97 -6.44 -1.33 19.86
CA THR A 97 -5.03 -1.75 19.99
C THR A 97 -4.50 -2.42 18.72
N HIS A 98 -5.37 -2.76 17.77
CA HIS A 98 -4.98 -3.34 16.49
C HIS A 98 -4.13 -2.36 15.68
N PHE A 99 -3.12 -2.86 14.97
CA PHE A 99 -2.11 -2.02 14.29
C PHE A 99 -2.69 -1.06 13.23
N THR A 100 -3.88 -1.35 12.69
CA THR A 100 -4.60 -0.49 11.74
C THR A 100 -5.44 0.61 12.40
N CYS A 101 -5.68 0.53 13.72
CA CYS A 101 -6.45 1.51 14.49
C CYS A 101 -5.58 2.44 15.35
N ILE A 102 -4.33 2.06 15.63
CA ILE A 102 -3.38 2.93 16.33
C ILE A 102 -2.86 4.04 15.41
N VAL A 103 -2.15 5.01 16.00
CA VAL A 103 -1.43 6.02 15.22
C VAL A 103 -0.40 5.34 14.32
N HIS A 104 -0.53 5.52 13.00
CA HIS A 104 0.35 4.84 12.07
C HIS A 104 1.80 5.34 12.22
N PRO A 105 2.80 4.46 12.44
CA PRO A 105 4.16 4.87 12.78
C PRO A 105 4.85 5.69 11.67
N MET A 106 4.61 5.32 10.40
CA MET A 106 5.13 6.02 9.22
C MET A 106 4.34 7.29 8.90
N TRP A 107 3.05 7.14 8.60
CA TRP A 107 2.20 8.22 8.09
C TRP A 107 1.70 9.21 9.15
N LYS A 108 1.92 8.94 10.45
CA LYS A 108 1.42 9.74 11.59
C LYS A 108 -0.08 10.03 11.54
N MET A 109 -0.84 9.09 10.97
CA MET A 109 -2.28 9.20 10.82
C MET A 109 -2.95 9.03 12.18
N LEU A 110 -4.03 9.78 12.42
CA LEU A 110 -4.76 9.74 13.69
C LEU A 110 -5.27 8.33 13.98
N ALA A 111 -5.32 8.00 15.27
CA ALA A 111 -5.95 6.76 15.72
C ALA A 111 -7.43 6.73 15.31
N ALA A 112 -7.91 5.54 15.00
CA ALA A 112 -9.31 5.29 14.70
C ALA A 112 -10.19 5.44 15.94
N ALA A 113 -11.49 5.64 15.71
CA ALA A 113 -12.52 5.54 16.73
C ALA A 113 -13.44 4.35 16.43
N CYS A 114 -14.07 3.80 17.45
CA CYS A 114 -15.08 2.76 17.29
C CYS A 114 -16.32 3.31 16.57
N LEU A 115 -16.89 2.51 15.69
CA LEU A 115 -18.16 2.81 15.05
C LEU A 115 -19.34 2.51 15.98
N PRO A 116 -20.47 3.21 15.84
CA PRO A 116 -21.72 2.85 16.51
C PRO A 116 -22.25 1.51 16.00
N ALA A 117 -23.00 0.79 16.83
CA ALA A 117 -23.49 -0.58 16.53
C ALA A 117 -24.39 -0.70 15.29
N ASN A 118 -24.96 0.40 14.80
CA ASN A 118 -25.78 0.44 13.60
C ASN A 118 -24.97 0.58 12.30
N ARG A 119 -23.66 0.80 12.38
CA ARG A 119 -22.75 0.92 11.23
C ARG A 119 -21.93 -0.36 11.04
N THR A 120 -22.63 -1.45 10.81
CA THR A 120 -22.04 -2.78 10.59
C THR A 120 -22.12 -3.24 9.14
N ALA A 121 -21.21 -4.13 8.77
CA ALA A 121 -21.21 -4.80 7.49
C ALA A 121 -22.48 -5.65 7.31
N THR A 122 -23.01 -5.68 6.09
CA THR A 122 -24.06 -6.63 5.71
C THR A 122 -23.52 -8.07 5.76
N PRO A 123 -24.38 -9.09 5.88
CA PRO A 123 -23.94 -10.49 5.85
C PRO A 123 -23.13 -10.85 4.59
N VAL A 124 -23.49 -10.28 3.44
CA VAL A 124 -22.79 -10.51 2.16
C VAL A 124 -21.41 -9.83 2.18
N THR A 125 -21.34 -8.59 2.65
CA THR A 125 -20.06 -7.88 2.81
C THR A 125 -19.13 -8.64 3.76
N LEU A 126 -19.65 -9.10 4.90
CA LEU A 126 -18.89 -9.90 5.86
C LEU A 126 -18.37 -11.21 5.25
N ALA A 127 -19.17 -11.88 4.42
CA ALA A 127 -18.74 -13.09 3.71
C ALA A 127 -17.54 -12.81 2.79
N PHE A 128 -17.50 -11.67 2.09
CA PHE A 128 -16.34 -11.29 1.29
C PHE A 128 -15.08 -11.06 2.14
N PHE A 129 -15.19 -10.35 3.26
CA PHE A 129 -14.05 -10.12 4.16
C PHE A 129 -13.48 -11.45 4.71
N ARG A 130 -14.33 -12.45 4.95
CA ARG A 130 -13.91 -13.78 5.41
C ARG A 130 -13.34 -14.65 4.29
N ALA A 131 -13.81 -14.47 3.05
CA ALA A 131 -13.39 -15.28 1.90
C ALA A 131 -11.96 -14.97 1.43
N PHE A 132 -11.45 -13.76 1.68
CA PHE A 132 -10.14 -13.31 1.20
C PHE A 132 -9.14 -13.13 2.34
N SER A 133 -8.17 -14.03 2.45
CA SER A 133 -7.10 -13.99 3.45
C SER A 133 -6.17 -12.78 3.33
N SER A 134 -6.22 -12.05 2.21
CA SER A 134 -5.50 -10.80 1.94
C SER A 134 -6.16 -9.57 2.59
N VAL A 135 -7.34 -9.72 3.17
CA VAL A 135 -8.09 -8.62 3.80
C VAL A 135 -7.81 -8.63 5.30
N CYS A 136 -7.52 -7.45 5.87
CA CYS A 136 -7.14 -7.28 7.28
C CYS A 136 -5.94 -8.15 7.72
N ALA A 137 -5.06 -8.53 6.79
CA ALA A 137 -4.07 -9.59 6.93
C ALA A 137 -2.74 -9.19 7.61
N ASN A 138 -2.73 -8.26 8.58
CA ASN A 138 -1.50 -7.75 9.19
C ASN A 138 -0.44 -7.22 8.20
N GLN A 139 -0.86 -6.81 7.00
CA GLN A 139 -0.01 -6.26 5.95
C GLN A 139 0.24 -4.76 6.17
N ALA A 140 1.06 -4.43 7.17
CA ALA A 140 1.46 -3.05 7.47
C ALA A 140 2.61 -2.59 6.55
N VAL A 141 2.52 -1.36 6.05
CA VAL A 141 3.68 -0.73 5.38
C VAL A 141 4.63 -0.22 6.46
N ARG A 142 5.85 -0.76 6.48
CA ARG A 142 6.86 -0.47 7.51
C ARG A 142 7.86 0.57 7.02
N SER A 143 8.32 1.42 7.94
CA SER A 143 9.42 2.36 7.67
C SER A 143 10.65 1.60 7.19
N GLY A 144 11.33 2.15 6.19
CA GLY A 144 12.46 1.51 5.55
C GLY A 144 12.09 0.60 4.37
N VAL A 145 10.90 0.00 4.33
CA VAL A 145 10.53 -0.96 3.25
C VAL A 145 10.01 -0.27 2.00
N MET A 146 9.42 0.94 2.13
CA MET A 146 9.02 1.71 0.95
C MET A 146 10.22 2.47 0.39
N PRO A 147 10.48 2.39 -0.93
CA PRO A 147 11.47 3.25 -1.58
C PRO A 147 11.15 4.70 -1.29
N SER A 148 12.13 5.44 -0.76
CA SER A 148 11.99 6.89 -0.69
C SER A 148 11.99 7.45 -2.11
N PRO A 149 11.07 8.37 -2.46
CA PRO A 149 11.10 9.01 -3.76
C PRO A 149 12.49 9.66 -4.00
N PRO A 150 13.04 9.56 -5.22
CA PRO A 150 14.25 10.27 -5.57
C PRO A 150 14.07 11.78 -5.35
N ASN A 151 15.04 12.39 -4.70
CA ASN A 151 15.16 13.83 -4.53
C ASN A 151 16.64 14.21 -4.64
N GLU A 152 16.91 15.50 -4.75
CA GLU A 152 18.27 15.98 -4.96
C GLU A 152 19.26 15.52 -3.88
N VAL A 153 18.82 15.45 -2.61
CA VAL A 153 19.66 15.06 -1.48
C VAL A 153 20.05 13.58 -1.57
N ASN A 154 19.08 12.68 -1.71
CA ASN A 154 19.36 11.24 -1.73
C ASN A 154 19.99 10.76 -3.05
N MET A 155 19.84 11.51 -4.14
CA MET A 155 20.52 11.23 -5.41
C MET A 155 21.98 11.66 -5.38
N ARG A 156 22.29 12.83 -4.81
CA ARG A 156 23.67 13.31 -4.63
C ARG A 156 24.49 12.37 -3.77
N GLU A 157 23.87 11.82 -2.72
CA GLU A 157 24.50 10.79 -1.92
C GLU A 157 24.99 9.63 -2.77
N CYS A 158 24.30 9.27 -3.86
CA CYS A 158 24.66 8.15 -4.72
C CYS A 158 25.58 8.47 -5.88
N ASN A 159 25.65 9.73 -6.31
CA ASN A 159 26.45 10.19 -7.44
C ASN A 159 26.36 9.26 -8.68
N GLY A 160 25.17 8.74 -8.98
CA GLY A 160 24.91 7.85 -10.12
C GLY A 160 25.53 6.45 -10.04
N THR A 161 26.10 6.04 -8.90
CA THR A 161 26.75 4.72 -8.73
C THR A 161 25.79 3.73 -8.06
N LEU A 162 25.44 2.64 -8.74
CA LEU A 162 24.62 1.56 -8.18
C LEU A 162 25.38 0.79 -7.09
N PHE A 163 24.62 0.17 -6.18
CA PHE A 163 25.08 -0.75 -5.12
C PHE A 163 26.01 -0.15 -4.06
N ARG A 164 26.40 1.12 -4.21
CA ARG A 164 27.18 1.85 -3.22
C ARG A 164 26.42 2.01 -1.90
N GLN A 165 27.10 1.87 -0.77
CA GLN A 165 26.54 2.21 0.53
C GLN A 165 26.21 3.70 0.59
N CYS A 166 25.08 4.05 1.19
CA CYS A 166 24.66 5.42 1.36
C CYS A 166 23.95 5.62 2.69
N THR A 167 23.79 6.86 3.13
CA THR A 167 23.03 7.22 4.32
C THR A 167 21.99 8.27 3.99
N VAL A 168 20.80 8.17 4.58
CA VAL A 168 19.76 9.19 4.42
C VAL A 168 19.98 10.30 5.47
N PRO A 169 20.31 11.55 5.08
CA PRO A 169 20.73 12.58 6.03
C PRO A 169 19.70 12.91 7.12
N ALA A 170 18.40 12.76 6.82
CA ALA A 170 17.33 13.07 7.75
C ALA A 170 17.11 12.00 8.84
N SER A 171 17.57 10.76 8.62
CA SER A 171 17.27 9.62 9.51
C SER A 171 18.51 8.85 9.96
N ASN A 172 19.70 9.17 9.42
CA ASN A 172 20.95 8.42 9.61
C ASN A 172 20.83 6.92 9.31
N LEU A 173 19.78 6.53 8.57
CA LEU A 173 19.61 5.14 8.15
C LEU A 173 20.55 4.87 6.99
N THR A 174 21.26 3.75 7.09
CA THR A 174 22.12 3.24 6.02
C THR A 174 21.29 2.47 5.02
N GLY A 175 21.63 2.61 3.75
CA GLY A 175 20.97 1.97 2.64
C GLY A 175 21.93 1.66 1.50
N MET A 176 21.34 1.31 0.36
CA MET A 176 22.04 1.03 -0.88
C MET A 176 21.57 1.99 -1.97
N CYS A 177 22.51 2.47 -2.78
CA CYS A 177 22.20 3.21 -3.99
C CYS A 177 21.56 2.29 -5.02
N TYR A 178 20.28 2.45 -5.26
CA TYR A 178 19.54 1.56 -6.13
C TYR A 178 18.39 2.28 -6.84
N ASN A 179 17.90 1.66 -7.90
CA ASN A 179 16.78 2.15 -8.69
C ASN A 179 15.61 1.15 -8.67
N SER A 180 14.88 1.09 -7.56
CA SER A 180 13.76 0.17 -7.39
C SER A 180 12.49 0.57 -8.14
N THR A 181 12.42 1.80 -8.66
CA THR A 181 11.23 2.34 -9.34
C THR A 181 11.48 2.70 -10.81
N MET A 182 12.62 2.27 -11.37
CA MET A 182 13.07 2.62 -12.72
C MET A 182 13.19 4.15 -12.96
N ASN A 183 13.43 4.92 -11.89
CA ASN A 183 13.69 6.36 -11.89
C ASN A 183 15.21 6.64 -11.76
N ALA A 184 15.59 7.75 -11.11
CA ALA A 184 16.99 8.05 -10.83
C ALA A 184 17.56 7.15 -9.71
N ILE A 185 18.88 6.94 -9.73
CA ILE A 185 19.60 6.24 -8.65
C ILE A 185 19.59 7.11 -7.41
N ALA A 186 19.03 6.59 -6.34
CA ALA A 186 18.90 7.29 -5.07
C ALA A 186 19.22 6.36 -3.91
N CYS A 187 19.56 6.96 -2.76
CA CYS A 187 19.80 6.20 -1.55
C CYS A 187 18.51 5.56 -1.04
N ASN A 188 18.46 4.23 -1.00
CA ASN A 188 17.30 3.46 -0.59
C ASN A 188 17.63 2.60 0.64
N VAL A 189 16.82 2.74 1.69
CA VAL A 189 17.00 2.08 2.99
C VAL A 189 16.25 0.74 3.08
N ASN A 190 15.70 0.27 1.97
CA ASN A 190 14.99 -1.00 1.91
C ASN A 190 15.94 -2.19 2.03
N PRO A 191 15.88 -2.94 3.15
CA PRO A 191 16.83 -4.04 3.38
C PRO A 191 16.66 -5.17 2.36
N TYR A 192 15.48 -5.32 1.75
CA TYR A 192 15.24 -6.34 0.74
C TYR A 192 16.05 -6.09 -0.54
N GLU A 193 16.42 -4.85 -0.84
CA GLU A 193 17.24 -4.52 -2.00
C GLU A 193 18.68 -4.97 -1.78
N THR A 194 19.24 -4.75 -0.59
CA THR A 194 20.56 -5.26 -0.18
C THR A 194 20.59 -6.79 -0.19
N VAL A 195 19.58 -7.45 0.40
CA VAL A 195 19.47 -8.92 0.41
C VAL A 195 19.39 -9.47 -1.01
N MET A 196 18.60 -8.82 -1.88
CA MET A 196 18.50 -9.18 -3.29
C MET A 196 19.86 -9.07 -3.98
N ARG A 197 20.62 -7.99 -3.76
CA ARG A 197 21.95 -7.84 -4.37
C ARG A 197 22.96 -8.87 -3.86
N CYS A 198 23.01 -9.15 -2.56
CA CYS A 198 23.86 -10.22 -2.01
C CYS A 198 23.58 -11.57 -2.70
N ARG A 199 22.30 -11.91 -2.90
CA ARG A 199 21.91 -13.13 -3.59
C ARG A 199 22.31 -13.13 -5.07
N GLN A 200 22.20 -11.99 -5.76
CA GLN A 200 22.66 -11.87 -7.15
C GLN A 200 24.15 -12.15 -7.29
N ILE A 201 24.97 -11.65 -6.35
CA ILE A 201 26.41 -11.90 -6.32
C ILE A 201 26.69 -13.38 -6.09
N GLU A 202 26.05 -14.01 -5.11
CA GLU A 202 26.21 -15.43 -4.77
C GLU A 202 25.81 -16.35 -5.94
N GLU A 203 24.73 -16.04 -6.65
CA GLU A 203 24.24 -16.82 -7.78
C GLU A 203 24.95 -16.47 -9.11
N GLY A 204 25.81 -15.44 -9.13
CA GLY A 204 26.52 -14.99 -10.34
C GLY A 204 25.59 -14.44 -11.42
N VAL A 205 24.49 -13.78 -11.02
CA VAL A 205 23.47 -13.25 -11.93
C VAL A 205 23.47 -11.72 -11.96
N GLY A 206 23.29 -11.14 -13.15
CA GLY A 206 23.31 -9.68 -13.34
C GLY A 206 24.73 -9.13 -13.48
N ASP A 207 24.92 -7.86 -13.13
CA ASP A 207 26.23 -7.22 -13.20
C ASP A 207 27.20 -7.82 -12.16
N PRO A 208 28.46 -8.10 -12.54
CA PRO A 208 29.47 -8.59 -11.61
C PRO A 208 29.62 -7.67 -10.39
N CYS A 209 29.98 -8.24 -9.25
CA CYS A 209 30.29 -7.46 -8.04
C CYS A 209 31.49 -6.54 -8.33
N ASP A 210 31.36 -5.24 -8.02
CA ASP A 210 32.47 -4.29 -8.00
C ASP A 210 33.01 -4.16 -6.56
N PRO A 211 34.18 -4.78 -6.23
CA PRO A 211 34.71 -4.73 -4.87
C PRO A 211 35.02 -3.32 -4.37
N ALA A 212 35.27 -2.34 -5.25
CA ALA A 212 35.54 -0.96 -4.84
C ALA A 212 34.28 -0.25 -4.32
N VAL A 213 33.11 -0.69 -4.78
CA VAL A 213 31.80 -0.08 -4.46
C VAL A 213 31.01 -0.93 -3.47
N GLU A 214 31.16 -2.25 -3.53
CA GLU A 214 30.27 -3.24 -2.91
C GLU A 214 30.90 -4.02 -1.75
N ALA A 215 32.16 -3.76 -1.39
CA ALA A 215 32.83 -4.41 -0.25
C ALA A 215 32.06 -4.32 1.09
N TRP A 216 31.25 -3.28 1.26
CA TRP A 216 30.41 -3.10 2.44
C TRP A 216 29.31 -4.17 2.59
N LEU A 217 28.99 -4.91 1.53
CA LEU A 217 28.02 -6.01 1.56
C LEU A 217 28.57 -7.25 2.27
N GLY A 218 29.89 -7.37 2.44
CA GLY A 218 30.55 -8.48 3.15
C GLY A 218 30.57 -9.82 2.41
N ASN A 219 29.97 -9.91 1.21
CA ASN A 219 29.86 -11.13 0.41
C ASN A 219 30.74 -11.09 -0.86
N THR A 220 31.85 -10.35 -0.82
CA THR A 220 32.82 -10.22 -1.93
C THR A 220 33.81 -11.37 -1.99
#